data_AF-A0A845AYE2-F1
#
_entry.id   AF-A0A845AYE2-F1
#
_cell.length_a   1.000
_cell.length_b   1.000
_cell.length_c   1.000
_cell.angle_alpha   90.00
_cell.angle_beta   90.00
_cell.angle_gamma   90.00
#
_symmetry.space_group_name_H-M   'P 1'
#
loop_
_entity.id
_entity.type
_entity.pdbx_description
1 polymer ?
#
loop_
_entity_poly.entity_id
_entity_poly.type
_entity_poly.pdbx_seq_one_letter_code
_entity_poly.pdbx_strand_id
1 'polypeptide(L)'
;MEGAVILKGFGLLFAGLLFVWLGIIGWKHRREERINIIEAAILKISNEEPLPRSLFDRAMAYLQPILMLVFGPAMILTGLVLLFV
;
A
#
# COMPACT_ATOMS: atom_id res chain seq x y z
N MET A 1 26.60 -17.77 10.26
CA MET A 1 25.31 -18.02 9.59
C MET A 1 24.14 -17.45 10.38
N GLU A 2 24.15 -17.58 11.71
CA GLU A 2 23.10 -17.07 12.61
C GLU A 2 22.84 -15.56 12.49
N GLY A 3 23.90 -14.73 12.47
CA GLY A 3 23.73 -13.27 12.32
C GLY A 3 23.01 -12.84 11.04
N ALA A 4 23.15 -13.59 9.94
CA ALA A 4 22.43 -13.32 8.70
C ALA A 4 20.95 -13.69 8.79
N VAL A 5 20.60 -14.73 9.54
CA VAL A 5 19.21 -15.13 9.81
C VAL A 5 18.53 -14.09 10.70
N ILE A 6 19.22 -13.65 11.75
CA ILE A 6 18.74 -12.61 12.67
C ILE A 6 18.49 -11.30 11.92
N LEU A 7 19.44 -10.87 11.08
CA LEU A 7 19.29 -9.66 10.26
C LEU A 7 18.09 -9.77 9.30
N LYS A 8 17.90 -10.91 8.64
CA LYS A 8 16.75 -11.16 7.76
C LYS A 8 15.42 -11.15 8.53
N GLY A 9 15.39 -11.75 9.71
CA GLY A 9 14.22 -11.77 10.59
C GLY A 9 13.78 -10.37 11.00
N PHE A 10 14.72 -9.56 11.51
CA PHE A 10 14.44 -8.15 11.84
C PHE A 10 14.07 -7.33 10.61
N GLY A 11 14.71 -7.57 9.46
CA GLY A 11 14.36 -6.91 8.20
C GLY A 11 12.91 -7.19 7.78
N LEU A 12 12.46 -8.43 7.90
CA LEU A 12 11.08 -8.84 7.62
C LEU A 12 10.08 -8.21 8.59
N LEU A 13 10.40 -8.16 9.89
CA LEU A 13 9.57 -7.51 10.89
C LEU A 13 9.40 -6.01 10.59
N PHE A 14 10.53 -5.33 10.34
CA PHE A 14 10.51 -3.89 10.05
C PHE A 14 9.74 -3.58 8.78
N ALA A 15 10.03 -4.29 7.69
CA ALA A 15 9.35 -4.10 6.41
C ALA A 15 7.86 -4.48 6.50
N GLY A 16 7.52 -5.53 7.24
CA GLY A 16 6.14 -5.94 7.46
C GLY A 16 5.33 -4.89 8.23
N LEU A 17 5.89 -4.32 9.30
CA LEU A 17 5.27 -3.20 10.03
C LEU A 17 5.09 -1.97 9.14
N LEU A 18 6.10 -1.63 8.33
CA LEU A 18 6.04 -0.52 7.38
C LEU A 18 4.96 -0.75 6.30
N PHE A 19 4.82 -1.99 5.81
CA PHE A 19 3.76 -2.36 4.86
C PHE A 19 2.37 -2.24 5.47
N VAL A 20 2.17 -2.71 6.71
CA VAL A 20 0.90 -2.53 7.41
C VAL A 20 0.60 -1.03 7.59
N TRP A 21 1.57 -0.26 8.05
CA TRP A 21 1.42 1.18 8.28
C TRP A 21 1.02 1.93 7.00
N LEU A 22 1.79 1.75 5.93
CA LEU A 22 1.50 2.36 4.63
C LEU A 22 0.20 1.83 4.01
N GLY A 23 -0.12 0.56 4.21
CA GLY A 23 -1.39 -0.03 3.79
C GLY A 23 -2.60 0.60 4.50
N ILE A 24 -2.50 0.86 5.80
CA ILE A 24 -3.52 1.57 6.59
C ILE A 24 -3.65 3.01 6.10
N ILE A 25 -2.54 3.72 5.90
CA ILE A 25 -2.54 5.10 5.39
C ILE A 25 -3.16 5.13 3.99
N GLY A 26 -2.70 4.30 3.07
CA GLY A 26 -3.23 4.21 1.71
C GLY A 26 -4.72 3.85 1.71
N TRP A 27 -5.13 2.92 2.58
CA TRP A 27 -6.55 2.59 2.73
C TRP A 27 -7.37 3.76 3.27
N LYS A 28 -6.85 4.52 4.25
CA LYS A 28 -7.52 5.68 4.82
C LYS A 28 -7.70 6.81 3.80
N HIS A 29 -6.64 7.12 3.04
CA HIS A 29 -6.63 8.22 2.08
C HIS A 29 -7.16 7.83 0.68
N ARG A 30 -7.53 6.56 0.44
CA ARG A 30 -8.13 6.08 -0.83
C ARG A 30 -9.42 6.80 -1.25
N ARG A 31 -10.04 7.55 -0.34
CA ARG A 31 -11.27 8.31 -0.60
C ARG A 31 -11.03 9.80 -0.79
N GLU A 32 -9.85 10.32 -0.48
CA GLU A 32 -9.56 11.75 -0.61
C GLU A 32 -9.29 12.14 -2.07
N GLU A 33 -8.87 11.21 -2.93
CA GLU A 33 -8.83 11.41 -4.40
C GLU A 33 -10.20 11.33 -5.09
N ARG A 34 -11.32 11.23 -4.35
CA ARG A 34 -12.67 11.13 -4.95
C ARG A 34 -13.23 12.48 -5.32
N ILE A 35 -12.69 13.05 -6.38
CA ILE A 35 -13.47 13.92 -7.26
C ILE A 35 -14.48 13.01 -7.99
N ASN A 36 -15.77 13.36 -7.92
CA ASN A 36 -16.85 12.59 -8.53
C ASN A 36 -16.60 12.47 -10.05
N ILE A 37 -17.05 11.40 -10.72
CA ILE A 37 -16.86 11.21 -12.18
C ILE A 37 -17.39 12.43 -12.96
N ILE A 38 -18.46 13.05 -12.46
CA ILE A 38 -19.05 14.28 -12.99
C ILE A 38 -18.10 15.47 -12.84
N GLU A 39 -17.40 15.57 -11.72
CA GLU A 39 -16.50 16.67 -11.37
C GLU A 39 -15.17 16.53 -12.14
N ALA A 40 -14.73 15.30 -12.42
CA ALA A 40 -13.65 15.03 -13.38
C ALA A 40 -14.03 15.35 -14.83
N ALA A 41 -15.30 15.17 -15.22
CA ALA A 41 -15.81 15.59 -16.54
C ALA A 41 -15.90 17.11 -16.65
N ILE A 42 -16.29 17.80 -15.58
CA ILE A 42 -16.31 19.27 -15.49
C ILE A 42 -14.88 19.83 -15.56
N LEU A 43 -13.91 19.29 -14.80
CA LEU A 43 -12.50 19.71 -14.85
C LEU A 43 -11.87 19.53 -16.24
N LYS A 44 -12.23 18.44 -16.95
CA LYS A 44 -11.80 18.21 -18.33
C LYS A 44 -12.36 19.24 -19.32
N ILE A 45 -13.55 19.80 -19.06
CA ILE A 45 -14.14 20.89 -19.83
C ILE A 45 -13.49 22.24 -19.43
N SER A 46 -13.12 22.39 -18.17
CA SER A 46 -12.49 23.60 -17.61
C SER A 46 -10.99 23.76 -17.89
N ASN A 47 -10.35 22.80 -18.58
CA ASN A 47 -8.94 22.83 -18.98
C ASN A 47 -7.93 22.89 -17.81
N GLU A 48 -8.33 22.44 -16.61
CA GLU A 48 -7.46 22.20 -15.46
C GLU A 48 -6.95 20.75 -15.48
N GLU A 49 -5.78 20.50 -14.88
CA GLU A 49 -5.09 19.20 -14.98
C GLU A 49 -5.99 18.02 -14.54
N PRO A 50 -6.29 17.06 -15.42
CA PRO A 50 -7.18 15.96 -15.08
C PRO A 50 -6.50 14.98 -14.12
N LEU A 51 -7.12 14.73 -12.97
CA LEU A 51 -6.88 13.62 -12.06
C LEU A 51 -6.81 12.25 -12.80
N PRO A 52 -6.14 11.24 -12.22
CA PRO A 52 -5.61 10.06 -12.92
C PRO A 52 -6.57 9.47 -13.96
N ARG A 53 -6.05 9.43 -15.18
CA ARG A 53 -6.81 9.31 -16.44
C ARG A 53 -7.34 7.90 -16.73
N SER A 54 -6.93 6.85 -16.02
CA SER A 54 -7.28 5.46 -16.37
C SER A 54 -8.01 4.69 -15.25
N LEU A 55 -8.93 3.81 -15.64
CA LEU A 55 -9.57 2.85 -14.73
C LEU A 55 -8.54 1.94 -14.06
N PHE A 56 -7.39 1.73 -14.71
CA PHE A 56 -6.29 0.92 -14.19
C PHE A 56 -5.56 1.60 -13.03
N ASP A 57 -5.31 2.90 -13.12
CA ASP A 57 -4.70 3.68 -12.02
C ASP A 57 -5.60 3.66 -10.78
N ARG A 58 -6.92 3.76 -10.99
CA ARG A 58 -7.92 3.63 -9.91
C ARG A 58 -7.93 2.23 -9.29
N ALA A 59 -7.78 1.19 -10.11
CA ALA A 59 -7.70 -0.18 -9.63
C ALA A 59 -6.42 -0.40 -8.81
N MET A 60 -5.28 0.14 -9.25
CA MET A 60 -4.01 0.08 -8.53
C MET A 60 -4.04 0.84 -7.20
N ALA A 61 -4.70 2.01 -7.14
CA ALA A 61 -4.90 2.75 -5.89
C ALA A 61 -5.68 1.95 -4.83
N TYR A 62 -6.56 1.03 -5.27
CA TYR A 62 -7.25 0.10 -4.39
C TYR A 62 -6.44 -1.14 -4.07
N LEU A 63 -5.78 -1.71 -5.08
CA LEU A 63 -5.06 -2.96 -4.97
C LEU A 63 -3.80 -2.81 -4.10
N GLN A 64 -3.05 -1.71 -4.27
CA GLN A 64 -1.81 -1.45 -3.55
C GLN A 64 -1.97 -1.52 -2.02
N PRO A 65 -2.86 -0.75 -1.36
CA PRO A 65 -3.02 -0.83 0.09
C PRO A 65 -3.55 -2.20 0.54
N ILE A 66 -4.39 -2.88 -0.26
CA ILE A 66 -4.84 -4.24 0.05
C ILE A 66 -3.65 -5.21 0.06
N LEU A 67 -2.83 -5.18 -0.98
CA LEU A 67 -1.63 -6.02 -1.06
C LEU A 67 -0.69 -5.72 0.11
N MET A 68 -0.48 -4.46 0.46
CA MET A 68 0.36 -4.07 1.60
C MET A 68 -0.19 -4.59 2.94
N LEU A 69 -1.52 -4.54 3.13
CA LEU A 69 -2.19 -5.08 4.32
C LEU A 69 -2.18 -6.61 4.39
N VAL A 70 -2.01 -7.32 3.27
CA VAL A 70 -1.88 -8.78 3.24
C VAL A 70 -0.42 -9.22 3.40
N PHE A 71 0.49 -8.59 2.65
CA PHE A 71 1.91 -8.93 2.70
C PHE A 71 2.57 -8.47 4.00
N GLY A 72 2.14 -7.36 4.59
CA GLY A 72 2.68 -6.86 5.87
C GLY A 72 2.60 -7.89 7.00
N PRO A 73 1.41 -8.43 7.33
CA PRO A 73 1.24 -9.49 8.33
C PRO A 73 1.99 -10.77 7.96
N ALA A 74 2.00 -11.16 6.67
CA ALA A 74 2.74 -12.34 6.22
C ALA A 74 4.24 -12.19 6.49
N MET A 75 4.82 -11.02 6.19
CA MET A 75 6.23 -10.72 6.48
C MET A 75 6.52 -10.71 7.97
N ILE A 76 5.62 -10.16 8.80
CA ILE A 76 5.77 -10.18 10.26
C ILE A 76 5.79 -11.63 10.77
N LEU A 77 4.84 -12.46 10.34
CA LEU A 77 4.79 -13.87 10.73
C LEU A 77 6.06 -14.62 10.30
N THR A 78 6.51 -14.44 9.05
CA THR A 78 7.75 -15.07 8.59
C THR A 78 8.98 -14.58 9.37
N GLY A 79 9.04 -13.29 9.68
CA GLY A 79 10.11 -12.71 10.50
C GLY A 79 10.14 -13.28 11.92
N LEU A 80 8.97 -13.44 12.55
CA LEU A 80 8.86 -14.08 13.87
C LEU A 80 9.28 -15.56 13.82
N VAL A 81 8.84 -16.31 12.80
CA VAL A 81 9.25 -17.71 12.62
C VAL A 81 10.77 -17.80 12.49
N LEU A 82 11.41 -16.97 11.66
CA LEU A 82 12.86 -17.01 11.47
C LEU A 82 13.68 -16.64 12.72
N LEU A 83 13.11 -15.90 13.68
CA LEU A 83 13.80 -15.47 14.88
C LEU A 83 13.60 -16.41 16.07
N PHE A 84 12.48 -17.14 16.10
CA PHE A 84 12.04 -17.90 17.26
C PHE A 84 11.81 -19.39 17.00
N VAL A 85 11.90 -19.84 15.74
CA VAL A 85 11.80 -21.24 15.30
C VAL A 85 13.08 -21.64 14.59
#